data_AF-A0A976P0K7-F1
#
_entry.id   AF-A0A976P0K7-F1
#
_cell.length_a   1.000
_cell.length_b   1.000
_cell.length_c   1.000
_cell.angle_alpha   90.00
_cell.angle_beta   90.00
_cell.angle_gamma   90.00
#
_symmetry.space_group_name_H-M   'P 1'
#
loop_
_entity.id
_entity.type
_entity.pdbx_description
1 polymer ?
#
loop_
_entity_poly.entity_id
_entity_poly.type
_entity_poly.pdbx_seq_one_letter_code
_entity_poly.pdbx_strand_id
1 'polypeptide(L)'
;MTDFLANSSHRLFQRPGLGLLRCIVLGVTLLAFSSGCQNEQDSDATYEEAPRPQQLVQHFQFHRDIKPILEQKCVACHACNDAPCQLKLEAASGLERGASKHKVYDGGRAEDIAPTRLHVDGHSVQDWRQQGFYSVLSTPGQTQAADAKASLLMQMLTLGYQNPVAVAEPLDDRYRLGITRQSQCPTPDEFAEYADDNPQGGMPYGVSGLSANEFNTVKTWLEQGAVIDQA
;
A
#
# COMPACT_ATOMS: atom_id res chain seq x y z
N MET A 1 -20.68 27.31 57.51
CA MET A 1 -19.32 26.75 57.58
C MET A 1 -18.60 27.23 56.34
N THR A 2 -17.90 28.38 56.37
CA THR A 2 -16.50 28.53 56.83
C THR A 2 -15.60 27.50 56.15
N ASP A 3 -14.53 27.78 55.42
CA ASP A 3 -13.69 28.95 55.18
C ASP A 3 -12.70 28.47 54.06
N PHE A 4 -12.42 29.25 53.02
CA PHE A 4 -11.28 30.18 52.92
C PHE A 4 -9.97 29.55 52.41
N LEU A 5 -9.64 29.94 51.17
CA LEU A 5 -8.33 30.32 50.61
C LEU A 5 -7.18 29.31 50.38
N ALA A 6 -6.80 29.27 49.09
CA ALA A 6 -5.48 29.61 48.52
C ALA A 6 -4.21 28.89 49.00
N ASN A 7 -3.42 28.40 48.05
CA ASN A 7 -2.02 28.84 47.95
C ASN A 7 -1.42 28.61 46.55
N SER A 8 -1.01 29.71 45.92
CA SER A 8 -0.14 29.77 44.75
C SER A 8 1.29 29.95 45.22
N SER A 9 2.29 29.18 44.75
CA SER A 9 3.65 29.72 44.60
C SER A 9 4.60 28.80 43.83
N HIS A 10 5.00 29.29 42.66
CA HIS A 10 6.35 29.29 42.10
C HIS A 10 7.47 28.55 42.86
N ARG A 11 8.13 27.61 42.16
CA ARG A 11 9.56 27.29 42.37
C ARG A 11 10.28 27.61 41.05
N LEU A 12 10.82 28.81 40.91
CA LEU A 12 12.19 29.20 41.24
C LEU A 12 13.27 28.37 40.52
N PHE A 13 13.76 29.05 39.49
CA PHE A 13 14.95 28.85 38.68
C PHE A 13 16.20 29.23 39.50
N GLN A 14 17.20 28.35 39.63
CA GLN A 14 18.59 28.69 40.04
C GLN A 14 19.52 27.50 39.70
N ARG A 15 20.36 27.56 38.64
CA ARG A 15 21.74 28.16 38.53
C ARG A 15 22.86 27.10 38.79
N PRO A 16 24.16 27.34 38.48
CA PRO A 16 24.83 26.96 37.23
C PRO A 16 26.13 26.13 37.50
N GLY A 17 26.81 25.67 36.45
CA GLY A 17 28.13 25.01 36.56
C GLY A 17 29.13 25.59 35.57
N LEU A 18 29.87 26.61 35.98
CA LEU A 18 30.99 27.23 35.26
C LEU A 18 32.28 26.54 35.73
N GLY A 19 32.93 25.76 34.87
CA GLY A 19 34.24 25.16 35.11
C GLY A 19 35.29 25.84 34.24
N LEU A 20 36.01 26.79 34.83
CA LEU A 20 37.09 27.55 34.21
C LEU A 20 38.45 26.91 34.59
N LEU A 21 39.41 27.04 33.67
CA LEU A 21 40.86 27.17 33.90
C LEU A 21 41.71 25.88 34.10
N ARG A 22 42.63 25.64 33.15
CA ARG A 22 44.06 25.97 33.32
C ARG A 22 44.89 25.71 32.06
N CYS A 23 45.45 26.77 31.50
CA CYS A 23 46.64 26.77 30.66
C CYS A 23 47.88 26.65 31.57
N ILE A 24 48.77 25.69 31.32
CA ILE A 24 50.19 25.78 31.73
C ILE A 24 51.05 25.30 30.54
N VAL A 25 52.17 25.97 30.41
CA VAL A 25 52.99 26.18 29.23
C VAL A 25 54.36 25.49 29.39
N LEU A 26 54.98 25.15 28.24
CA LEU A 26 56.41 24.91 27.96
C LEU A 26 57.06 23.59 28.39
N GLY A 27 57.62 22.91 27.38
CA GLY A 27 58.60 21.84 27.51
C GLY A 27 59.18 21.46 26.15
N VAL A 28 60.20 22.21 25.72
CA VAL A 28 61.00 21.97 24.51
C VAL A 28 61.85 20.70 24.70
N THR A 29 61.74 19.75 23.78
CA THR A 29 62.75 18.69 23.58
C THR A 29 63.03 18.50 22.09
N LEU A 30 64.23 18.94 21.69
CA LEU A 30 64.88 18.57 20.44
C LEU A 30 65.14 17.07 20.43
N LEU A 31 64.62 16.36 19.43
CA LEU A 31 65.18 15.08 18.99
C LEU A 31 65.35 15.15 17.47
N ALA A 32 66.61 15.23 17.05
CA ALA A 32 67.02 14.97 15.68
C ALA A 32 66.97 13.45 15.45
N PHE A 33 66.13 13.00 14.52
CA PHE A 33 66.27 11.70 13.88
C PHE A 33 66.21 11.84 12.37
N SER A 34 67.19 11.21 11.76
CA SER A 34 67.57 11.12 10.37
C SER A 34 66.56 10.40 9.47
N SER A 35 66.58 10.78 8.20
CA SER A 35 66.37 9.92 7.02
C SER A 35 65.08 9.10 6.94
N GLY A 36 64.25 9.45 5.97
CA GLY A 36 63.36 8.49 5.33
C GLY A 36 62.25 9.15 4.55
N CYS A 37 62.39 9.23 3.23
CA CYS A 37 61.22 9.28 2.36
C CYS A 37 60.45 7.98 2.59
N GLN A 38 59.29 8.06 3.26
CA GLN A 38 58.36 6.95 3.29
C GLN A 38 57.20 7.30 2.37
N ASN A 39 57.09 6.49 1.31
CA ASN A 39 55.92 6.36 0.45
C ASN A 39 54.66 6.32 1.31
N GLU A 40 53.71 7.21 1.02
CA GLU A 40 52.31 7.02 1.36
C GLU A 40 51.81 5.81 0.57
N GLN A 41 51.85 4.64 1.20
CA GLN A 41 51.05 3.50 0.78
C GLN A 41 49.61 3.81 1.13
N ASP A 42 48.88 4.28 0.12
CA ASP A 42 47.42 4.33 0.10
C ASP A 42 46.91 2.92 0.41
N SER A 43 46.44 2.72 1.63
CA SER A 43 45.85 1.46 2.05
C SER A 43 44.54 1.31 1.29
N ASP A 44 44.52 0.35 0.37
CA ASP A 44 43.37 -0.14 -0.38
C ASP A 44 42.23 -0.52 0.60
N ALA A 45 41.46 0.50 0.99
CA ALA A 45 40.21 0.33 1.68
C ALA A 45 39.22 -0.16 0.62
N THR A 46 39.06 -1.48 0.55
CA THR A 46 37.98 -2.10 -0.23
C THR A 46 36.66 -1.56 0.31
N TYR A 47 36.11 -0.56 -0.37
CA TYR A 47 34.77 -0.08 -0.14
C TYR A 47 33.82 -1.18 -0.62
N GLU A 48 33.15 -1.85 0.32
CA GLU A 48 32.01 -2.70 -0.02
C GLU A 48 30.89 -1.77 -0.48
N GLU A 49 30.79 -1.62 -1.81
CA GLU A 49 29.73 -0.86 -2.47
C GLU A 49 28.38 -1.29 -1.90
N ALA A 50 27.67 -0.36 -1.26
CA ALA A 50 26.35 -0.64 -0.72
C ALA A 50 25.47 -1.22 -1.84
N PRO A 51 24.67 -2.27 -1.58
CA PRO A 51 23.84 -2.89 -2.59
C PRO A 51 22.99 -1.83 -3.30
N ARG A 52 23.20 -1.68 -4.61
CA ARG A 52 22.40 -0.79 -5.44
C ARG A 52 20.93 -1.17 -5.25
N PRO A 53 20.01 -0.22 -4.99
CA PRO A 53 18.60 -0.52 -4.89
C PRO A 53 18.19 -1.29 -6.14
N GLN A 54 17.69 -2.51 -5.97
CA GLN A 54 17.16 -3.29 -7.08
C GLN A 54 15.93 -2.55 -7.58
N GLN A 55 16.07 -1.82 -8.68
CA GLN A 55 14.96 -1.15 -9.33
C GLN A 55 14.02 -2.27 -9.84
N LEU A 56 12.82 -2.35 -9.27
CA LEU A 56 11.80 -3.30 -9.72
C LEU A 56 11.54 -3.03 -11.21
N VAL A 57 12.01 -3.93 -12.07
CA VAL A 57 11.86 -3.79 -13.52
C VAL A 57 10.41 -4.09 -13.87
N GLN A 58 9.68 -3.06 -14.27
CA GLN A 58 8.31 -3.16 -14.76
C GLN A 58 8.31 -3.55 -16.24
N HIS A 59 7.85 -4.77 -16.52
CA HIS A 59 7.76 -5.29 -17.88
C HIS A 59 6.50 -4.81 -18.60
N PHE A 60 5.42 -4.59 -17.84
CA PHE A 60 4.15 -4.11 -18.33
C PHE A 60 3.87 -2.71 -17.80
N GLN A 61 3.34 -1.85 -18.66
CA GLN A 61 2.95 -0.48 -18.32
C GLN A 61 1.46 -0.45 -17.98
N PHE A 62 1.07 0.32 -16.98
CA PHE A 62 -0.33 0.38 -16.55
C PHE A 62 -1.23 0.87 -17.68
N HIS A 63 -0.90 2.01 -18.29
CA HIS A 63 -1.76 2.61 -19.31
C HIS A 63 -1.85 1.77 -20.60
N ARG A 64 -0.75 1.15 -21.02
CA ARG A 64 -0.68 0.37 -22.26
C ARG A 64 -1.23 -1.04 -22.13
N ASP A 65 -0.86 -1.75 -21.06
CA ASP A 65 -1.05 -3.20 -20.98
C ASP A 65 -2.12 -3.60 -19.95
N ILE A 66 -2.25 -2.86 -18.84
CA ILE A 66 -3.12 -3.25 -17.71
C ILE A 66 -4.50 -2.62 -17.82
N LYS A 67 -4.55 -1.31 -18.08
CA LYS A 67 -5.79 -0.54 -18.18
C LYS A 67 -6.78 -1.16 -19.19
N PRO A 68 -6.38 -1.59 -20.41
CA PRO A 68 -7.31 -2.24 -21.33
C PRO A 68 -7.95 -3.52 -20.78
N ILE A 69 -7.19 -4.31 -20.01
CA ILE A 69 -7.69 -5.54 -19.38
C ILE A 69 -8.73 -5.18 -18.30
N LEU A 70 -8.41 -4.21 -17.43
CA LEU A 70 -9.35 -3.76 -16.39
C LEU A 70 -10.63 -3.17 -16.98
N GLU A 71 -10.51 -2.39 -18.05
CA GLU A 71 -11.66 -1.84 -18.78
C GLU A 71 -12.55 -2.92 -19.37
N GLN A 72 -11.96 -3.95 -19.98
CA GLN A 72 -12.71 -5.03 -20.61
C GLN A 72 -13.33 -6.00 -19.60
N LYS A 73 -12.64 -6.30 -18.49
CA LYS A 73 -13.00 -7.38 -17.58
C LYS A 73 -13.64 -6.93 -16.27
N CYS A 74 -13.49 -5.66 -15.88
CA CYS A 74 -13.81 -5.22 -14.52
C CYS A 74 -14.74 -4.01 -14.46
N VAL A 75 -14.57 -3.03 -15.35
CA VAL A 75 -15.28 -1.72 -15.27
C VAL A 75 -16.80 -1.85 -15.31
N ALA A 76 -17.36 -2.86 -15.98
CA ALA A 76 -18.81 -3.10 -15.99
C ALA A 76 -19.41 -3.24 -14.57
N CYS A 77 -18.64 -3.77 -13.61
CA CYS A 77 -19.05 -3.90 -12.22
C CYS A 77 -18.33 -2.92 -11.28
N HIS A 78 -17.10 -2.53 -11.61
CA HIS A 78 -16.23 -1.68 -10.79
C HIS A 78 -16.15 -0.24 -11.29
N ALA A 79 -17.30 0.34 -11.64
CA ALA A 79 -17.42 1.74 -12.01
C ALA A 79 -18.47 2.45 -11.16
N CYS A 80 -18.38 3.78 -11.13
CA CYS A 80 -19.40 4.65 -10.51
C CYS A 80 -19.59 4.35 -9.01
N ASN A 81 -20.71 4.82 -8.44
CA ASN A 81 -20.97 4.74 -7.01
C ASN A 81 -21.48 3.36 -6.56
N ASP A 82 -21.88 2.53 -7.52
CA ASP A 82 -22.47 1.21 -7.30
C ASP A 82 -21.40 0.10 -7.28
N ALA A 83 -20.14 0.47 -7.53
CA ALA A 83 -19.01 -0.43 -7.50
C ALA A 83 -18.94 -1.19 -6.17
N PRO A 84 -18.86 -2.54 -6.17
CA PRO A 84 -18.70 -3.33 -4.97
C PRO A 84 -17.50 -2.86 -4.17
N CYS A 85 -17.69 -2.70 -2.85
CA CYS A 85 -16.67 -2.21 -1.94
C CYS A 85 -16.10 -0.83 -2.33
N GLN A 86 -16.84 -0.05 -3.12
CA GLN A 86 -16.40 1.21 -3.71
C GLN A 86 -15.10 1.12 -4.51
N LEU A 87 -14.68 -0.07 -4.92
CA LEU A 87 -13.45 -0.26 -5.70
C LEU A 87 -13.70 0.17 -7.14
N LYS A 88 -13.08 1.29 -7.53
CA LYS A 88 -13.20 1.90 -8.86
C LYS A 88 -12.00 1.51 -9.71
N LEU A 89 -12.24 0.89 -10.86
CA LEU A 89 -11.21 0.37 -11.76
C LEU A 89 -11.19 1.07 -13.13
N GLU A 90 -12.01 2.11 -13.32
CA GLU A 90 -12.06 2.92 -14.53
C GLU A 90 -10.86 3.88 -14.68
N ALA A 91 -10.12 4.14 -13.59
CA ALA A 91 -8.99 5.07 -13.56
C ALA A 91 -7.91 4.62 -12.57
N ALA A 92 -6.66 5.04 -12.82
CA ALA A 92 -5.52 4.81 -11.94
C ALA A 92 -5.80 5.24 -10.50
N SER A 93 -6.34 6.45 -10.31
CA SER A 93 -6.64 7.00 -8.99
C SER A 93 -7.70 6.20 -8.21
N GLY A 94 -8.60 5.50 -8.91
CA GLY A 94 -9.55 4.57 -8.30
C GLY A 94 -8.87 3.33 -7.77
N LEU A 95 -7.92 2.78 -8.53
CA LEU A 95 -7.11 1.65 -8.13
C LEU A 95 -6.19 1.98 -6.95
N GLU A 96 -5.55 3.15 -6.95
CA GLU A 96 -4.70 3.64 -5.85
C GLU A 96 -5.49 3.93 -4.57
N ARG A 97 -6.69 4.50 -4.72
CA ARG A 97 -7.63 4.66 -3.61
C ARG A 97 -7.94 3.31 -2.96
N GLY A 98 -8.21 2.29 -3.75
CA GLY A 98 -8.51 0.94 -3.28
C GLY A 98 -9.97 0.75 -2.90
N ALA A 99 -10.22 -0.16 -1.96
CA ALA A 99 -11.56 -0.61 -1.57
C ALA A 99 -11.95 -0.11 -0.18
N SER A 100 -13.24 -0.15 0.13
CA SER A 100 -13.81 0.24 1.41
C SER A 100 -14.98 -0.66 1.79
N LYS A 101 -15.17 -0.86 3.10
CA LYS A 101 -16.35 -1.53 3.67
C LYS A 101 -17.56 -0.58 3.80
N HIS A 102 -17.39 0.71 3.53
CA HIS A 102 -18.48 1.68 3.65
C HIS A 102 -19.57 1.43 2.61
N LYS A 103 -20.82 1.32 3.08
CA LYS A 103 -22.00 1.18 2.22
C LYS A 103 -22.45 2.55 1.72
N VAL A 104 -22.31 2.79 0.41
CA VAL A 104 -22.78 4.04 -0.22
C VAL A 104 -24.29 4.14 -0.14
N TYR A 105 -24.99 3.10 -0.63
CA TYR A 105 -26.43 2.99 -0.51
C TYR A 105 -26.80 2.17 0.71
N ASP A 106 -27.38 2.85 1.69
CA ASP A 106 -27.90 2.25 2.90
C ASP A 106 -29.30 2.82 3.15
N GLY A 107 -30.33 2.06 2.77
CA GLY A 107 -31.72 2.51 2.85
C GLY A 107 -32.24 2.71 4.27
N GLY A 108 -31.50 2.25 5.29
CA GLY A 108 -31.81 2.49 6.70
C GLY A 108 -31.20 3.76 7.26
N ARG A 109 -30.41 4.50 6.47
CA ARG A 109 -29.64 5.64 6.94
C ARG A 109 -30.52 6.88 7.11
N ALA A 110 -30.49 7.48 8.30
CA ALA A 110 -31.26 8.68 8.62
C ALA A 110 -30.50 10.00 8.36
N GLU A 111 -29.18 9.94 8.27
CA GLU A 111 -28.30 11.10 8.11
C GLU A 111 -27.38 10.92 6.90
N ASP A 112 -26.96 12.01 6.28
CA ASP A 112 -26.04 11.97 5.16
C ASP A 112 -24.64 11.50 5.60
N ILE A 113 -23.90 10.86 4.69
CA ILE A 113 -22.47 10.58 4.86
C ILE A 113 -21.62 11.51 4.00
N ALA A 114 -20.37 11.71 4.42
CA ALA A 114 -19.40 12.37 3.58
C ALA A 114 -19.23 11.59 2.24
N PRO A 115 -19.28 12.28 1.09
CA PRO A 115 -19.07 11.66 -0.20
C PRO A 115 -17.60 11.24 -0.38
N THR A 116 -17.36 10.29 -1.29
CA THR A 116 -16.04 9.70 -1.57
C THR A 116 -15.72 9.78 -3.07
N ARG A 117 -16.01 10.90 -3.73
CA ARG A 117 -15.78 11.10 -5.16
C ARG A 117 -14.29 11.32 -5.43
N LEU A 118 -13.76 10.59 -6.40
CA LEU A 118 -12.37 10.73 -6.84
C LEU A 118 -12.09 12.18 -7.28
N HIS A 119 -10.94 12.72 -6.87
CA HIS A 119 -10.46 14.08 -7.18
C HIS A 119 -11.28 15.24 -6.60
N VAL A 120 -12.30 14.96 -5.78
CA VAL A 120 -13.14 15.98 -5.15
C VAL A 120 -13.08 15.87 -3.63
N ASP A 121 -13.31 14.67 -3.10
CA ASP A 121 -13.41 14.45 -1.64
C ASP A 121 -12.12 13.88 -1.04
N GLY A 122 -11.18 13.46 -1.88
CA GLY A 122 -9.83 13.04 -1.50
C GLY A 122 -8.85 13.31 -2.64
N HIS A 123 -7.66 13.78 -2.29
CA HIS A 123 -6.66 14.27 -3.23
C HIS A 123 -5.33 13.50 -3.15
N SER A 124 -5.20 12.57 -2.19
CA SER A 124 -4.04 11.70 -2.05
C SER A 124 -4.43 10.29 -1.61
N VAL A 125 -3.54 9.32 -1.82
CA VAL A 125 -3.69 7.96 -1.25
C VAL A 125 -3.87 8.02 0.27
N GLN A 126 -3.15 8.92 0.95
CA GLN A 126 -3.23 9.07 2.40
C GLN A 126 -4.61 9.58 2.85
N ASP A 127 -5.21 10.52 2.11
CA ASP A 127 -6.56 11.01 2.40
C ASP A 127 -7.56 9.85 2.37
N TRP A 128 -7.43 8.98 1.38
CA TRP A 128 -8.29 7.80 1.25
C TRP A 128 -8.10 6.80 2.39
N ARG A 129 -6.85 6.59 2.85
CA ARG A 129 -6.57 5.75 4.02
C ARG A 129 -7.22 6.32 5.28
N GLN A 130 -7.20 7.64 5.46
CA GLN A 130 -7.89 8.32 6.58
C GLN A 130 -9.41 8.19 6.49
N GLN A 131 -9.96 8.12 5.27
CA GLN A 131 -11.38 7.86 5.01
C GLN A 131 -11.76 6.37 5.06
N GLY A 132 -10.88 5.49 5.55
CA GLY A 132 -11.18 4.07 5.74
C GLY A 132 -11.11 3.22 4.48
N PHE A 133 -10.50 3.71 3.39
CA PHE A 133 -10.15 2.88 2.24
C PHE A 133 -8.84 2.13 2.51
N TYR A 134 -8.77 0.88 2.08
CA TYR A 134 -7.57 0.04 2.15
C TYR A 134 -7.05 -0.29 0.75
N SER A 135 -5.74 -0.50 0.66
CA SER A 135 -5.09 -0.84 -0.61
C SER A 135 -5.54 -2.23 -1.08
N VAL A 136 -5.80 -2.34 -2.38
CA VAL A 136 -5.95 -3.64 -3.06
C VAL A 136 -4.66 -4.09 -3.74
N LEU A 137 -3.68 -3.20 -3.84
CA LEU A 137 -2.31 -3.44 -4.29
C LEU A 137 -1.41 -3.77 -3.08
N SER A 138 -0.25 -4.38 -3.33
CA SER A 138 0.74 -4.62 -2.28
C SER A 138 1.29 -3.30 -1.71
N THR A 139 1.59 -3.28 -0.41
CA THR A 139 2.17 -2.11 0.26
C THR A 139 3.67 -2.01 -0.05
N PRO A 140 4.19 -0.83 -0.45
CA PRO A 140 5.64 -0.62 -0.60
C PRO A 140 6.40 -0.95 0.69
N GLY A 141 7.46 -1.75 0.59
CA GLY A 141 8.28 -2.20 1.74
C GLY A 141 7.93 -3.58 2.31
N GLN A 142 6.84 -4.21 1.87
CA GLN A 142 6.54 -5.63 2.12
C GLN A 142 6.97 -6.51 0.93
N THR A 143 7.87 -6.03 0.08
CA THR A 143 8.25 -6.68 -1.18
C THR A 143 9.48 -7.55 -1.01
N GLN A 144 9.30 -8.73 -0.42
CA GLN A 144 10.06 -9.90 -0.86
C GLN A 144 9.25 -10.55 -2.00
N ALA A 145 9.89 -11.11 -3.02
CA ALA A 145 9.19 -11.70 -4.17
C ALA A 145 8.16 -12.81 -3.78
N ALA A 146 8.24 -13.33 -2.55
CA ALA A 146 7.25 -14.23 -1.96
C ALA A 146 5.92 -13.55 -1.56
N ASP A 147 5.92 -12.23 -1.32
CA ASP A 147 4.81 -11.43 -0.80
C ASP A 147 4.02 -10.69 -1.90
N ALA A 148 4.39 -10.84 -3.17
CA ALA A 148 3.49 -10.41 -4.26
C ALA A 148 2.14 -11.16 -4.25
N LYS A 149 2.09 -12.30 -3.55
CA LYS A 149 0.85 -12.98 -3.15
C LYS A 149 -0.03 -12.19 -2.17
N ALA A 150 0.45 -11.08 -1.60
CA ALA A 150 -0.26 -10.30 -0.60
C ALA A 150 -1.22 -9.25 -1.20
N SER A 151 -1.13 -8.88 -2.48
CA SER A 151 -2.12 -7.95 -3.03
C SER A 151 -3.50 -8.61 -3.06
N LEU A 152 -4.50 -7.93 -2.51
CA LEU A 152 -5.88 -8.43 -2.54
C LEU A 152 -6.37 -8.60 -3.98
N LEU A 153 -5.94 -7.74 -4.90
CA LEU A 153 -6.26 -7.86 -6.32
C LEU A 153 -5.72 -9.18 -6.91
N MET A 154 -4.44 -9.53 -6.65
CA MET A 154 -3.89 -10.82 -7.11
C MET A 154 -4.67 -12.00 -6.52
N GLN A 155 -4.97 -11.94 -5.22
CA GLN A 155 -5.67 -12.99 -4.50
C GLN A 155 -7.06 -13.24 -5.09
N MET A 156 -7.84 -12.18 -5.33
CA MET A 156 -9.15 -12.24 -5.97
C MET A 156 -9.10 -12.78 -7.41
N LEU A 157 -8.13 -12.33 -8.21
CA LEU A 157 -7.94 -12.80 -9.58
C LEU A 157 -7.51 -14.27 -9.63
N THR A 158 -6.63 -14.68 -8.70
CA THR A 158 -6.15 -16.06 -8.61
C THR A 158 -7.28 -17.00 -8.24
N LEU A 159 -8.12 -16.63 -7.27
CA LEU A 159 -9.28 -17.40 -6.87
C LEU A 159 -10.24 -17.60 -8.06
N GLY A 160 -10.49 -16.54 -8.84
CA GLY A 160 -11.37 -16.59 -10.01
C GLY A 160 -10.77 -17.42 -11.16
N TYR A 161 -9.46 -17.29 -11.38
CA TYR A 161 -8.75 -18.07 -12.39
C TYR A 161 -8.72 -19.58 -12.05
N GLN A 162 -8.59 -19.93 -10.77
CA GLN A 162 -8.61 -21.32 -10.30
C GLN A 162 -10.01 -21.94 -10.25
N ASN A 163 -11.05 -21.10 -10.24
CA ASN A 163 -12.45 -21.52 -10.19
C ASN A 163 -13.23 -20.88 -11.36
N PRO A 164 -12.92 -21.24 -12.62
CA PRO A 164 -13.53 -20.60 -13.77
C PRO A 164 -15.02 -20.95 -13.87
N VAL A 165 -15.80 -19.97 -14.30
CA VAL A 165 -17.19 -20.17 -14.71
C VAL A 165 -17.25 -21.10 -15.93
N ALA A 166 -18.14 -22.09 -15.88
CA ALA A 166 -18.39 -22.97 -17.02
C ALA A 166 -18.91 -22.17 -18.23
N VAL A 167 -18.34 -22.40 -19.40
CA VAL A 167 -18.74 -21.70 -20.63
C VAL A 167 -20.01 -22.34 -21.19
N ALA A 168 -20.96 -21.50 -21.60
CA ALA A 168 -22.22 -21.91 -22.24
C ALA A 168 -23.16 -22.76 -21.37
N GLU A 169 -22.97 -22.73 -20.05
CA GLU A 169 -23.89 -23.31 -19.07
C GLU A 169 -24.47 -22.19 -18.19
N PRO A 170 -25.74 -22.28 -17.76
CA PRO A 170 -26.26 -21.40 -16.73
C PRO A 170 -25.42 -21.52 -15.45
N LEU A 171 -25.25 -20.40 -14.74
CA LEU A 171 -24.62 -20.41 -13.43
C LEU A 171 -25.47 -21.20 -12.45
N ASP A 172 -24.83 -22.08 -11.68
CA ASP A 172 -25.50 -22.84 -10.63
C ASP A 172 -25.66 -22.01 -9.33
N ASP A 173 -26.38 -22.58 -8.37
CA ASP A 173 -26.74 -21.91 -7.11
C ASP A 173 -25.55 -21.57 -6.20
N ARG A 174 -24.33 -22.03 -6.52
CA ARG A 174 -23.11 -21.63 -5.80
C ARG A 174 -22.77 -20.16 -6.09
N TYR A 175 -23.21 -19.64 -7.24
CA TYR A 175 -23.12 -18.23 -7.55
C TYR A 175 -24.30 -17.49 -6.93
N ARG A 176 -24.03 -16.83 -5.81
CA ARG A 176 -25.01 -15.98 -5.13
C ARG A 176 -25.26 -14.70 -5.94
N LEU A 177 -26.17 -14.77 -6.91
CA LEU A 177 -26.60 -13.67 -7.75
C LEU A 177 -28.00 -13.22 -7.28
N GLY A 178 -28.11 -12.01 -6.76
CA GLY A 178 -29.39 -11.51 -6.26
C GLY A 178 -29.32 -10.05 -5.82
N ILE A 179 -30.45 -9.36 -5.88
CA ILE A 179 -30.57 -7.94 -5.50
C ILE A 179 -30.33 -7.68 -4.01
N THR A 180 -30.48 -8.71 -3.18
CA THR A 180 -30.22 -8.66 -1.73
C THR A 180 -28.82 -9.13 -1.36
N ARG A 181 -27.96 -9.44 -2.36
CA ARG A 181 -26.59 -9.89 -2.11
C ARG A 181 -25.82 -8.78 -1.40
N GLN A 182 -25.28 -9.10 -0.24
CA GLN A 182 -24.35 -8.21 0.43
C GLN A 182 -22.97 -8.35 -0.21
N SER A 183 -22.38 -7.23 -0.59
CA SER A 183 -20.98 -7.20 -1.03
C SER A 183 -20.10 -7.57 0.16
N GLN A 184 -19.33 -8.63 0.02
CA GLN A 184 -18.30 -9.03 0.97
C GLN A 184 -17.00 -8.33 0.56
N CYS A 185 -16.48 -7.50 1.46
CA CYS A 185 -15.33 -6.63 1.21
C CYS A 185 -14.17 -7.06 2.11
N PRO A 186 -13.55 -8.23 1.85
CA PRO A 186 -12.43 -8.67 2.66
C PRO A 186 -11.26 -7.68 2.49
N THR A 187 -10.56 -7.45 3.59
CA THR A 187 -9.21 -6.86 3.57
C THR A 187 -8.18 -7.93 3.19
N PRO A 188 -6.92 -7.57 2.87
CA PRO A 188 -5.86 -8.55 2.61
C PRO A 188 -5.74 -9.63 3.70
N ASP A 189 -5.85 -9.25 4.97
CA ASP A 189 -5.70 -10.18 6.11
C ASP A 189 -6.91 -11.10 6.30
N GLU A 190 -8.11 -10.67 5.85
CA GLU A 190 -9.35 -11.45 5.91
C GLU A 190 -9.54 -12.36 4.69
N PHE A 191 -8.67 -12.25 3.67
CA PHE A 191 -8.91 -12.93 2.39
C PHE A 191 -8.90 -14.46 2.51
N ALA A 192 -8.04 -15.02 3.37
CA ALA A 192 -7.93 -16.47 3.51
C ALA A 192 -9.25 -17.10 3.99
N GLU A 193 -9.88 -16.51 5.02
CA GLU A 193 -11.19 -16.92 5.52
C GLU A 193 -12.28 -16.69 4.47
N TYR A 194 -12.26 -15.52 3.80
CA TYR A 194 -13.19 -15.24 2.71
C TYR A 194 -13.14 -16.28 1.59
N ALA A 195 -11.94 -16.70 1.17
CA ALA A 195 -11.77 -17.66 0.08
C ALA A 195 -12.23 -19.07 0.44
N ASP A 196 -12.08 -19.47 1.71
CA ASP A 196 -12.57 -20.75 2.23
C ASP A 196 -14.11 -20.78 2.21
N ASP A 197 -14.74 -19.71 2.67
CA ASP A 197 -16.21 -19.57 2.70
C ASP A 197 -16.84 -19.31 1.32
N ASN A 198 -16.07 -18.73 0.39
CA ASN A 198 -16.54 -18.30 -0.92
C ASN A 198 -15.63 -18.81 -2.04
N PRO A 199 -15.56 -20.13 -2.29
CA PRO A 199 -14.65 -20.69 -3.29
C PRO A 199 -14.94 -20.23 -4.73
N GLN A 200 -16.17 -19.80 -5.02
CA GLN A 200 -16.56 -19.20 -6.30
C GLN A 200 -16.53 -17.65 -6.28
N GLY A 201 -16.05 -17.05 -5.19
CA GLY A 201 -16.06 -15.60 -4.94
C GLY A 201 -14.96 -14.81 -5.67
N GLY A 202 -14.11 -15.48 -6.44
CA GLY A 202 -13.04 -14.85 -7.20
C GLY A 202 -13.55 -13.92 -8.30
N MET A 203 -12.64 -13.08 -8.81
CA MET A 203 -12.95 -12.08 -9.83
C MET A 203 -12.35 -12.47 -11.19
N PRO A 204 -13.02 -12.12 -12.32
CA PRO A 204 -14.36 -11.56 -12.44
C PRO A 204 -15.47 -12.53 -11.97
N TYR A 205 -16.37 -12.06 -11.11
CA TYR A 205 -17.36 -12.91 -10.45
C TYR A 205 -18.56 -13.22 -11.36
N GLY A 206 -18.86 -14.50 -11.54
CA GLY A 206 -20.04 -14.95 -12.28
C GLY A 206 -20.03 -14.60 -13.78
N VAL A 207 -18.86 -14.31 -14.35
CA VAL A 207 -18.71 -14.02 -15.79
C VAL A 207 -17.44 -14.69 -16.33
N SER A 208 -17.19 -14.55 -17.64
CA SER A 208 -15.97 -15.09 -18.24
C SER A 208 -14.72 -14.45 -17.61
N GLY A 209 -13.78 -15.31 -17.21
CA GLY A 209 -12.54 -14.88 -16.58
C GLY A 209 -11.55 -14.19 -17.53
N LEU A 210 -10.37 -13.92 -17.00
CA LEU A 210 -9.21 -13.53 -17.79
C LEU A 210 -8.70 -14.75 -18.56
N SER A 211 -8.31 -14.56 -19.82
CA SER A 211 -7.51 -15.53 -20.55
C SER A 211 -6.16 -15.73 -19.86
N ALA A 212 -5.48 -16.84 -20.15
CA ALA A 212 -4.16 -17.13 -19.59
C ALA A 212 -3.16 -15.99 -19.85
N ASN A 213 -3.22 -15.34 -21.02
CA ASN A 213 -2.35 -14.21 -21.35
C ASN A 213 -2.71 -12.98 -20.50
N GLU A 214 -3.98 -12.59 -20.43
CA GLU A 214 -4.43 -11.45 -19.62
C GLU A 214 -4.09 -11.64 -18.14
N PHE A 215 -4.33 -12.85 -17.60
CA PHE A 215 -4.00 -13.18 -16.22
C PHE A 215 -2.51 -13.06 -15.96
N ASN A 216 -1.66 -13.62 -16.82
CA ASN A 216 -0.21 -13.55 -16.65
C ASN A 216 0.34 -12.12 -16.79
N THR A 217 -0.24 -11.30 -17.66
CA THR A 217 0.12 -9.89 -17.81
C THR A 217 -0.15 -9.12 -16.51
N VAL A 218 -1.38 -9.21 -15.97
CA VAL A 218 -1.74 -8.53 -14.72
C VAL A 218 -0.95 -9.08 -13.54
N LYS A 219 -0.79 -10.41 -13.48
CA LYS A 219 0.00 -11.07 -12.44
C LYS A 219 1.43 -10.54 -12.40
N THR A 220 2.11 -10.53 -13.55
CA THR A 220 3.51 -10.10 -13.64
C THR A 220 3.66 -8.64 -13.22
N TRP A 221 2.75 -7.76 -13.65
CA TRP A 221 2.74 -6.35 -13.26
C TRP A 221 2.54 -6.17 -11.75
N LEU A 222 1.60 -6.90 -11.15
CA LEU A 222 1.39 -6.90 -9.69
C LEU A 222 2.62 -7.40 -8.93
N GLU A 223 3.25 -8.48 -9.40
CA GLU A 223 4.47 -9.04 -8.81
C GLU A 223 5.67 -8.10 -8.89
N GLN A 224 5.68 -7.20 -9.87
CA GLN A 224 6.73 -6.19 -10.05
C GLN A 224 6.46 -4.89 -9.29
N GLY A 225 5.41 -4.86 -8.46
CA GLY A 225 5.09 -3.72 -7.59
C GLY A 225 3.99 -2.81 -8.13
N ALA A 226 3.26 -3.24 -9.17
CA ALA A 226 2.06 -2.56 -9.66
C ALA A 226 2.25 -1.06 -9.95
N VAL A 227 3.40 -0.67 -10.51
CA VAL A 227 3.71 0.74 -10.77
C VAL A 227 2.76 1.29 -11.83
N ILE A 228 2.16 2.44 -11.53
CA ILE A 228 1.31 3.19 -12.44
C ILE A 228 2.16 4.28 -13.09
N ASP A 229 2.36 4.18 -14.41
CA ASP A 229 3.03 5.20 -15.20
C ASP A 229 2.15 6.45 -15.36
N GLN A 230 2.77 7.60 -15.66
CA GLN A 230 2.02 8.81 -16.00
C GLN A 230 1.48 8.67 -17.43
N ALA A 231 0.19 8.96 -17.61
CA ALA A 231 -0.50 8.93 -18.91
C ALA A 231 0.02 9.98 -19.90
#